data_AF-A0A398AZZ3-F1
#
_entry.id   AF-A0A398AZZ3-F1
#
_cell.length_a   1.000
_cell.length_b   1.000
_cell.length_c   1.000
_cell.angle_alpha   90.00
_cell.angle_beta   90.00
_cell.angle_gamma   90.00
#
_symmetry.space_group_name_H-M   'P 1'
#
loop_
_entity.id
_entity.type
_entity.pdbx_description
1 polymer ?
#
loop_
_entity_poly.entity_id
_entity_poly.type
_entity_poly.pdbx_seq_one_letter_code
_entity_poly.pdbx_strand_id
1 'polypeptide(L)' 'MIDHIEIIKRLEQQNALIDTTEAQREANLFRIQWLTWLHRDKPTYHPSNGTDFLLEAHKNPNYRCTPRSLLEN' A
#
# COMPACT_ATOMS: atom_id res chain seq x y z
N MET A 1 -22.37 -8.20 2.55
CA MET A 1 -21.14 -7.72 1.88
C MET A 1 -20.16 -8.87 1.93
N ILE A 2 -19.69 -9.36 0.78
CA ILE A 2 -18.73 -10.48 0.73
C ILE A 2 -17.40 -9.97 1.28
N ASP A 3 -16.80 -10.71 2.21
CA ASP A 3 -15.51 -10.35 2.80
C ASP A 3 -14.37 -10.61 1.80
N HIS A 4 -13.39 -9.70 1.73
CA HIS A 4 -12.25 -9.81 0.82
C HIS A 4 -11.46 -11.12 1.01
N ILE A 5 -11.46 -11.68 2.22
CA ILE A 5 -10.86 -12.98 2.55
C ILE A 5 -11.56 -14.11 1.78
N GLU A 6 -12.89 -14.08 1.67
CA GLU A 6 -13.67 -15.08 0.93
C GLU A 6 -13.41 -14.99 -0.58
N ILE A 7 -13.23 -13.77 -1.09
CA ILE A 7 -12.90 -13.52 -2.50
C ILE A 7 -11.52 -14.07 -2.84
N ILE A 8 -10.52 -13.79 -2.00
CA ILE A 8 -9.15 -14.31 -2.17
C ILE A 8 -9.16 -15.84 -2.20
N LYS A 9 -9.82 -16.48 -1.22
CA LYS A 9 -9.93 -17.95 -1.17
C LYS A 9 -10.58 -18.54 -2.42
N ARG A 10 -11.62 -17.88 -2.95
CA ARG A 10 -12.28 -18.33 -4.18
C ARG A 10 -11.34 -18.25 -5.39
N LEU A 11 -10.54 -17.19 -5.51
CA LEU A 11 -9.56 -17.04 -6.59
C LEU A 11 -8.42 -18.07 -6.49
N GLU A 12 -7.97 -18.39 -5.28
CA GLU A 12 -6.99 -19.45 -5.03
C GLU A 12 -7.54 -20.83 -5.42
N GLN A 13 -8.78 -21.13 -5.04
CA GLN A 13 -9.45 -22.38 -5.43
C GLN A 13 -9.59 -22.49 -6.96
N GLN A 14 -9.94 -21.39 -7.64
CA GLN A 14 -9.98 -21.37 -9.10
C GLN A 14 -8.61 -21.67 -9.69
N ASN A 15 -7.54 -21.05 -9.18
CA ASN A 15 -6.19 -21.31 -9.69
C ASN A 15 -5.69 -22.74 -9.50
N ALA A 16 -6.24 -23.48 -8.53
CA ALA A 16 -5.94 -24.88 -8.25
C ALA A 16 -6.65 -25.85 -9.20
N LEU A 17 -7.64 -25.41 -9.98
CA LEU A 17 -8.30 -26.24 -10.99
C LEU A 17 -7.33 -26.51 -12.15
N ILE A 18 -7.33 -27.75 -12.63
CA ILE A 18 -6.45 -28.22 -13.73
C ILE A 18 -6.77 -27.46 -15.03
N ASP A 19 -8.02 -27.07 -15.22
CA ASP A 19 -8.56 -26.46 -16.43
C ASP A 19 -8.20 -24.97 -16.56
N THR A 20 -7.56 -24.41 -15.53
CA THR A 20 -7.26 -22.98 -15.47
C THR A 20 -6.10 -22.66 -16.39
N THR A 21 -6.35 -21.78 -17.35
CA THR A 21 -5.30 -21.29 -18.25
C THR A 21 -4.28 -20.45 -17.50
N GLU A 22 -3.07 -20.36 -18.03
CA GLU A 22 -1.98 -19.57 -17.45
C GLU A 22 -2.36 -18.08 -17.36
N ALA A 23 -2.95 -17.51 -18.42
CA ALA A 23 -3.42 -16.13 -18.43
C ALA A 23 -4.49 -15.87 -17.34
N GLN A 24 -5.39 -16.82 -17.10
CA GLN A 24 -6.38 -16.70 -16.05
C GLN A 24 -5.73 -16.77 -14.66
N ARG A 25 -4.73 -17.64 -14.48
CA ARG A 25 -3.97 -17.76 -13.24
C ARG A 25 -3.23 -16.46 -12.91
N GLU A 26 -2.55 -15.86 -13.89
CA GLU A 26 -1.88 -14.56 -13.75
C GLU A 26 -2.86 -13.44 -13.36
N ALA A 27 -3.99 -13.36 -14.05
CA ALA A 27 -5.01 -12.36 -13.75
C ALA A 27 -5.59 -12.53 -12.34
N ASN A 28 -5.76 -13.77 -11.87
CA ASN A 28 -6.22 -14.06 -10.52
C ASN A 28 -5.17 -13.70 -9.47
N LEU A 29 -3.90 -14.01 -9.72
CA LEU A 29 -2.79 -13.62 -8.84
C LEU A 29 -2.70 -12.10 -8.69
N PHE A 30 -2.83 -11.36 -9.81
CA PHE A 30 -2.85 -9.90 -9.78
C PHE A 30 -4.02 -9.36 -8.95
N ARG A 31 -5.22 -9.94 -9.08
CA ARG A 31 -6.39 -9.56 -8.26
C ARG A 31 -6.17 -9.82 -6.78
N ILE A 32 -5.59 -10.97 -6.41
CA ILE A 32 -5.26 -11.31 -5.02
C ILE A 32 -4.27 -10.28 -4.45
N GLN A 33 -3.22 -9.96 -5.20
CA GLN A 33 -2.23 -8.97 -4.78
C GLN A 33 -2.87 -7.60 -4.55
N TRP A 34 -3.73 -7.16 -5.46
CA TRP A 34 -4.43 -5.89 -5.36
C TRP A 34 -5.37 -5.82 -4.15
N LEU A 35 -6.16 -6.87 -3.92
CA LEU A 35 -7.03 -6.97 -2.73
C LEU A 35 -6.21 -6.96 -1.44
N THR A 36 -5.07 -7.65 -1.42
CA THR A 36 -4.17 -7.68 -0.27
C THR A 36 -3.61 -6.29 0.05
N TRP A 37 -3.26 -5.50 -0.97
CA TRP A 37 -2.79 -4.13 -0.77
C TRP A 37 -3.90 -3.18 -0.33
N LEU A 38 -5.09 -3.29 -0.91
CA LEU A 38 -6.21 -2.42 -0.60
C LEU A 38 -6.69 -2.59 0.86
N HIS A 39 -6.70 -3.84 1.33
CA HIS A 39 -7.15 -4.20 2.67
C HIS A 39 -6.01 -4.37 3.67
N ARG A 40 -4.77 -4.04 3.29
CA ARG A 40 -3.65 -4.04 4.23
C ARG A 40 -3.95 -3.06 5.35
N ASP A 41 -3.72 -3.51 6.59
CA ASP A 41 -3.80 -2.63 7.74
C ASP A 41 -2.92 -1.41 7.51
N LYS A 42 -3.55 -0.24 7.59
CA LYS A 42 -2.81 1.01 7.54
C LYS A 42 -1.88 1.02 8.75
N PRO A 43 -0.61 1.43 8.59
CA PRO A 43 0.24 1.63 9.74
C PRO A 43 -0.49 2.55 10.71
N THR A 44 -0.44 2.23 12.01
CA THR A 44 -1.02 3.07 13.05
C THR A 44 -0.54 4.48 12.81
N TYR A 45 -1.48 5.40 12.55
CA TYR A 45 -1.15 6.79 12.35
C TYR A 45 -0.55 7.31 13.65
N HIS A 46 0.77 7.37 13.70
CA HIS A 46 1.45 8.18 14.67
C HIS A 46 1.37 9.60 14.10
N PRO A 47 0.61 10.52 14.71
CA PRO A 47 0.81 11.92 14.39
C PRO A 47 2.29 12.16 14.60
N SER A 48 3.01 12.46 13.52
CA SER A 48 4.24 13.21 13.67
C SER A 48 3.81 14.40 14.49
N ASN A 49 4.28 14.50 15.75
CA ASN A 49 4.14 15.72 16.54
C ASN A 49 4.44 16.82 15.56
N GLY A 50 3.42 17.58 15.17
CA GLY A 50 3.54 18.55 14.11
C GLY A 50 4.68 19.43 14.55
N THR A 51 5.86 19.15 14.00
CA THR A 51 7.04 19.88 14.30
C THR A 51 6.77 21.16 13.58
N ASP A 52 6.25 22.11 14.33
CA ASP A 52 6.10 23.48 13.89
C ASP A 52 7.36 23.79 13.10
N PHE A 53 7.20 23.99 11.79
CA PHE A 53 8.33 24.06 10.87
C PHE A 53 9.32 25.12 11.36
N LEU A 54 8.80 26.18 11.99
CA LEU A 54 9.56 27.23 12.64
C LEU A 54 10.41 26.70 13.81
N LEU A 55 9.86 25.81 14.63
CA LEU A 55 10.53 25.24 15.79
C LEU A 55 11.67 24.29 15.40
N GLU A 56 11.49 23.50 14.34
CA GLU A 56 12.57 22.63 13.82
C GLU A 56 13.61 23.40 13.01
N ALA A 57 13.22 24.44 12.27
CA ALA A 57 14.17 25.36 11.63
C ALA A 57 15.02 26.12 12.68
N HIS A 58 14.45 26.43 13.84
CA HIS A 58 15.20 27.02 14.97
C HIS A 58 16.22 26.06 15.59
N LYS A 59 15.90 24.77 15.70
CA LYS A 59 16.82 23.75 16.25
C LYS A 59 17.87 23.29 15.24
N ASN A 60 17.51 23.26 13.96
CA ASN A 60 18.39 22.83 12.87
C ASN A 60 18.21 23.78 11.67
N PRO A 61 19.20 24.65 11.39
CA PRO A 61 19.15 25.59 10.27
C PRO A 61 19.01 24.92 8.89
N ASN A 62 19.33 23.63 8.79
CA ASN A 62 19.24 22.85 7.56
C ASN A 62 17.96 22.01 7.47
N TYR A 63 17.03 22.11 8.43
CA TYR A 63 15.75 21.41 8.37
C TYR A 63 14.90 21.95 7.21
N ARG A 64 14.42 21.04 6.35
CA ARG A 64 13.47 21.35 5.27
C ARG A 64 12.32 20.37 5.35
N CYS A 65 11.08 20.87 5.44
CA CYS A 65 9.87 20.02 5.46
C CYS A 65 9.56 19.42 4.08
N THR A 66 10.09 20.02 3.01
CA THR A 66 9.94 19.53 1.64
C THR A 66 11.17 18.72 1.22
N PRO A 67 11.01 17.48 0.71
CA PRO A 67 12.09 16.73 0.09
C PRO A 67 12.77 17.54 -1.01
N ARG A 68 14.10 17.61 -0.99
CA ARG A 68 14.90 18.34 -1.99
C ARG A 68 14.59 17.94 -3.43
N SER A 69 14.22 16.67 -3.62
CA SER A 69 13.79 16.09 -4.91
C SER A 69 12.58 16.76 -5.54
N LEU A 70 11.80 17.57 -4.80
CA LEU A 70 10.65 18.33 -5.33
C LEU A 70 10.99 19.78 -5.70
N LEU A 71 12.18 20.27 -5.34
CA LEU A 71 12.62 21.65 -5.58
C LEU A 71 13.66 21.76 -6.71
N GLU A 72 14.25 20.65 -7.13
CA GLU A 72 15.18 20.57 -8.25
C GLU A 72 14.45 19.96 -9.46
N ASN A 73 13.65 20.80 -10.13
CA ASN A 73 13.18 20.59 -11.51
C ASN A 73 13.66 21.77 -12.36
#